data_AF-A0A7X7Z662-F1
#
_entry.id   AF-A0A7X7Z662-F1
#
_cell.length_a   1.000
_cell.length_b   1.000
_cell.length_c   1.000
_cell.angle_alpha   90.00
_cell.angle_beta   90.00
_cell.angle_gamma   90.00
#
_symmetry.space_group_name_H-M   'P 1'
#
loop_
_entity.id
_entity.type
_entity.pdbx_description
1 polymer ?
#
loop_
_entity_poly.entity_id
_entity_poly.type
_entity_poly.pdbx_seq_one_letter_code
_entity_poly.pdbx_strand_id
1 'polypeptide(L)' 'MKLLKSIPGISEISALIIIAESGAEMKAFENSGKFTGWIGLRPRNDESAGKLKSTATTKGNKYLRTIV' A
#
# COMPACT_ATOMS: atom_id res chain seq x y z
N MET A 1 3.67 -10.49 14.45
CA MET A 1 2.75 -9.51 15.08
C MET A 1 3.44 -8.46 15.96
N LYS A 2 4.55 -8.76 16.65
CA LYS A 2 5.17 -7.84 17.62
C LYS A 2 5.73 -6.54 17.01
N LEU A 3 6.25 -6.59 15.79
CA LEU A 3 6.79 -5.41 15.08
C LEU A 3 5.69 -4.45 14.58
N LEU A 4 4.60 -4.98 14.02
CA LEU A 4 3.49 -4.17 13.51
C LEU A 4 2.73 -3.44 14.64
N LYS A 5 2.55 -4.07 15.80
CA LYS A 5 1.94 -3.43 16.99
C LYS A 5 2.82 -2.33 17.61
N SER A 6 4.08 -2.23 17.21
CA SER A 6 4.98 -1.17 17.69
C SER A 6 4.78 0.16 16.96
N ILE A 7 3.99 0.16 15.87
CA ILE A 7 3.66 1.38 15.11
C ILE A 7 2.38 1.97 15.72
N PRO A 8 2.42 3.21 16.25
CA PRO A 8 1.23 3.87 16.76
C PRO A 8 0.23 4.08 15.62
N GLY A 9 -1.02 3.62 15.81
CA GLY A 9 -2.09 3.68 14.81
C GLY A 9 -2.42 2.36 14.11
N ILE A 10 -1.60 1.31 14.26
CA ILE A 10 -1.91 -0.02 13.73
C ILE A 10 -2.64 -0.86 14.78
N SER A 11 -3.94 -1.06 14.59
CA SER A 11 -4.73 -2.00 15.39
C SER A 11 -4.39 -3.46 15.05
N GLU A 12 -4.71 -4.39 15.93
CA GLU A 12 -4.47 -5.82 15.71
C GLU A 12 -5.15 -6.34 14.44
N ILE A 13 -6.34 -5.82 14.16
CA ILE A 13 -7.10 -6.12 12.93
C ILE A 13 -6.35 -5.59 11.70
N SER A 14 -5.83 -4.36 11.76
CA SER A 14 -5.04 -3.77 10.68
C SER A 14 -3.77 -4.60 10.41
N ALA A 15 -3.09 -5.04 11.46
CA ALA A 15 -1.91 -5.89 11.35
C ALA A 15 -2.24 -7.26 10.72
N LEU A 16 -3.38 -7.86 11.09
CA LEU A 16 -3.88 -9.10 10.49
C LEU A 16 -4.15 -8.95 9.00
N ILE A 17 -4.84 -7.89 8.59
CA ILE A 17 -5.14 -7.63 7.19
C ILE A 17 -3.86 -7.35 6.40
N ILE A 18 -2.90 -6.61 6.97
CA ILE A 18 -1.58 -6.41 6.34
C ILE A 18 -0.87 -7.75 6.10
N ILE A 19 -0.88 -8.66 7.08
CA ILE A 19 -0.24 -9.98 6.94
C ILE A 19 -1.00 -10.86 5.93
N ALA A 20 -2.33 -10.83 5.94
CA ALA A 20 -3.17 -11.60 5.03
C ALA A 20 -2.99 -11.14 3.57
N GLU A 21 -2.96 -9.82 3.33
CA GLU A 21 -2.89 -9.24 1.99
C GLU A 21 -1.46 -9.17 1.44
N SER A 22 -0.46 -8.93 2.30
CA SER A 22 0.94 -8.88 1.87
C SER A 22 1.55 -10.28 1.69
N GLY A 23 0.95 -11.32 2.30
CA GLY A 23 1.66 -12.54 2.62
C GLY A 23 2.74 -12.28 3.68
N ALA A 24 3.00 -13.25 4.55
CA ALA A 24 3.96 -13.08 5.66
C ALA A 24 5.37 -12.63 5.22
N GLU A 25 5.71 -12.81 3.94
CA GLU A 25 6.93 -12.31 3.33
C GLU A 25 6.67 -11.13 2.37
N MET A 26 7.10 -9.93 2.77
CA MET A 26 7.16 -8.75 1.91
C MET A 26 8.25 -8.84 0.81
N LYS A 27 8.90 -10.00 0.61
CA LYS A 27 9.90 -10.23 -0.45
C LYS A 27 9.35 -10.03 -1.86
N ALA A 28 8.04 -10.14 -2.04
CA ALA A 28 7.38 -9.83 -3.31
C ALA A 28 7.49 -8.33 -3.67
N PHE A 29 7.74 -7.46 -2.69
CA PHE A 29 7.91 -6.02 -2.87
C PHE A 29 9.37 -5.63 -2.64
N GLU A 30 10.05 -5.31 -3.73
CA GLU A 30 11.46 -4.89 -3.74
C GLU A 30 11.73 -3.60 -2.93
N ASN A 31 10.71 -2.75 -2.75
CA ASN A 31 10.82 -1.50 -2.00
C ASN A 31 9.47 -1.09 -1.39
N SER A 32 9.50 -0.35 -0.28
CA SER A 32 8.31 0.24 0.34
C SER A 32 7.51 1.12 -0.63
N GLY A 33 8.16 1.80 -1.58
CA GLY A 33 7.48 2.56 -2.63
C GLY A 33 6.67 1.71 -3.64
N LYS A 34 7.06 0.45 -3.86
CA LYS A 34 6.27 -0.50 -4.67
C LYS A 34 5.08 -1.03 -3.87
N PHE A 35 5.25 -1.23 -2.56
CA PHE A 35 4.16 -1.60 -1.65
C PHE A 35 3.09 -0.50 -1.57
N THR A 36 3.46 0.76 -1.33
CA THR A 36 2.51 1.89 -1.30
C THR A 36 1.86 2.14 -2.66
N GLY A 37 2.57 1.86 -3.76
CA GLY A 37 2.00 1.87 -5.11
C GLY A 37 0.96 0.78 -5.34
N TRP A 38 1.19 -0.43 -4.82
CA TRP A 38 0.25 -1.54 -4.89
C TRP A 38 -1.00 -1.33 -4.02
N ILE A 39 -0.84 -0.76 -2.83
CA ILE A 39 -1.97 -0.33 -1.98
C ILE A 39 -2.76 0.82 -2.64
N GLY A 40 -2.15 1.53 -3.59
CA GLY A 40 -2.77 2.64 -4.29
C GLY A 40 -2.79 3.93 -3.47
N LEU A 41 -1.78 4.11 -2.60
CA LEU A 41 -1.55 5.36 -1.86
C LEU A 41 -0.75 6.37 -2.68
N ARG A 42 -0.04 5.91 -3.72
CA ARG A 42 0.69 6.81 -4.62
C ARG A 42 -0.24 7.37 -5.71
N PRO A 43 -0.10 8.66 -6.07
CA PRO A 43 -0.77 9.20 -7.25
C PRO A 43 -0.30 8.47 -8.51
N ARG A 44 -1.20 8.26 -9.45
CA ARG A 44 -0.87 7.62 -10.73
C ARG A 44 0.10 8.51 -11.51
N ASN A 45 1.19 7.93 -11.97
CA ASN A 45 2.16 8.61 -12.84
C ASN A 45 1.79 8.35 -14.31
N ASP A 46 0.65 8.89 -14.74
CA ASP A 46 0.16 8.76 -16.13
C ASP A 46 0.62 9.95 -16.97
N GLU A 47 1.83 9.83 -17.51
CA GLU A 47 2.38 10.81 -18.45
C GLU A 47 2.46 10.20 -19.86
N SER A 48 1.99 10.95 -20.85
CA SER A 48 2.10 10.58 -22.25
C SER A 48 2.56 11.80 -23.04
N ALA A 49 3.70 11.70 -23.73
CA ALA A 49 4.29 12.78 -24.51
C ALA A 49 4.41 14.11 -23.73
N GLY A 50 4.85 14.05 -22.46
CA GLY A 50 5.02 15.22 -21.60
C GLY A 50 3.72 15.85 -21.09
N LYS A 51 2.56 15.24 -21.35
CA LYS A 51 1.28 15.65 -20.78
C LYS A 51 0.86 14.69 -19.66
N LEU A 52 0.70 15.25 -18.46
CA LEU A 52 0.10 14.57 -17.31
C LEU A 52 -1.39 14.39 -17.58
N LYS A 53 -1.85 13.14 -17.72
CA LYS A 53 -3.26 12.82 -17.98
C LYS A 53 -4.07 12.74 -16.69
N SER A 54 -3.58 11.97 -15.71
CA SER A 54 -4.30 11.76 -14.45
C SER A 54 -3.32 11.52 -13.31
N THR A 55 -3.48 12.31 -12.25
CA THR A 55 -2.75 12.20 -10.98
C THR A 55 -3.55 11.48 -9.89
N ALA A 56 -4.73 10.95 -10.24
CA ALA A 56 -5.60 10.30 -9.26
C ALA A 56 -4.91 9.08 -8.63
N THR A 57 -5.16 8.85 -7.33
CA THR A 57 -4.68 7.65 -6.65
C THR A 57 -5.32 6.41 -7.28
N THR A 58 -4.51 5.39 -7.56
CA THR A 58 -5.01 4.15 -8.15
C THR A 58 -5.94 3.42 -7.18
N LYS A 59 -6.91 2.64 -7.70
CA LYS A 59 -7.87 1.88 -6.87
C LYS A 59 -7.17 0.99 -5.82
N GLY A 60 -6.00 0.44 -6.16
CA GLY A 60 -5.13 -0.29 -5.24
C GLY A 60 -5.83 -1.45 -4.51
N ASN A 61 -5.20 -1.91 -3.43
CA ASN A 61 -5.82 -2.88 -2.54
C ASN A 61 -6.89 -2.21 -1.67
N LYS A 62 -8.16 -2.59 -1.90
CA LYS A 62 -9.34 -1.98 -1.27
C LYS A 62 -9.35 -2.11 0.26
N TYR A 63 -8.86 -3.24 0.77
CA TYR A 63 -8.81 -3.51 2.20
C TYR A 63 -7.73 -2.68 2.84
N LEU A 64 -6.48 -2.76 2.37
CA LEU A 64 -5.35 -2.01 2.92
C LEU A 64 -5.52 -0.48 2.83
N ARG A 65 -6.15 0.02 1.76
CA ARG A 65 -6.44 1.46 1.60
C ARG A 65 -7.49 1.98 2.59
N THR A 66 -8.33 1.12 3.14
CA THR A 66 -9.38 1.52 4.10
C THR A 66 -8.84 1.62 5.53
N ILE A 67 -7.77 0.88 5.84
CA ILE A 67 -7.19 0.76 7.19
C ILE A 67 -6.03 1.72 7.45
N VAL A 68 -5.43 2.27 6.40
CA VAL A 68 -4.28 3.19 6.44
C VAL A 68 -4.74 4.61 6.18
#